data_AF-A0A359LVV6-F1
#
_entry.id   AF-A0A359LVV6-F1
#
_cell.length_a   1.000
_cell.length_b   1.000
_cell.length_c   1.000
_cell.angle_alpha   90.00
_cell.angle_beta   90.00
_cell.angle_gamma   90.00
#
_symmetry.space_group_name_H-M   'P 1'
#
loop_
_entity.id
_entity.type
_entity.pdbx_description
1 polymer ?
#
loop_
_entity_poly.entity_id
_entity_poly.type
_entity_poly.pdbx_seq_one_letter_code
_entity_poly.pdbx_strand_id
1 'polypeptide(L)' 'MSGATAVQNGTVYTETVVWSPPEAFVNDVPYQIAIVSLEGGGRITARIAGERVAIDDAVELVEWRGGVAYFKKR' A
#
# COMPACT_ATOMS: atom_id res chain seq x y z
N MET A 1 3.81 18.07 20.18
CA MET A 1 5.07 17.59 19.58
C MET A 1 4.73 17.07 18.19
N SER A 2 5.12 17.80 17.15
CA SER A 2 4.92 17.40 15.76
C SER A 2 6.04 16.43 15.40
N GLY A 3 5.76 15.13 15.45
CA GLY A 3 6.70 14.10 15.03
C GLY A 3 6.67 13.99 13.52
N ALA A 4 7.82 14.16 12.87
CA ALA A 4 8.00 13.73 11.49
C ALA A 4 7.42 12.31 11.36
N THR A 5 6.50 12.12 10.42
CA THR A 5 5.90 10.80 10.17
C THR A 5 7.04 9.85 9.87
N ALA A 6 7.34 8.93 10.78
CA ALA A 6 8.41 7.96 10.57
C ALA A 6 8.11 7.24 9.24
N VAL A 7 9.06 7.30 8.31
CA VAL A 7 8.96 6.59 7.02
C VAL A 7 8.78 5.12 7.35
N GLN A 8 7.60 4.57 7.03
CA GLN A 8 7.32 3.15 7.23
C GLN A 8 7.70 2.41 5.97
N ASN A 9 8.78 1.65 6.05
CA ASN A 9 9.24 0.76 4.99
C ASN A 9 8.69 -0.66 5.20
N GLY A 10 8.61 -1.40 4.11
CA GLY A 10 8.28 -2.82 4.17
C GLY A 10 8.53 -3.53 2.86
N THR A 11 8.12 -4.80 2.85
CA THR A 11 8.22 -5.70 1.71
C THR A 11 6.86 -6.28 1.39
N VAL A 12 6.53 -6.38 0.11
CA VAL A 12 5.27 -6.97 -0.34
C VAL A 12 5.26 -8.46 -0.04
N TYR A 13 4.30 -8.88 0.78
CA TYR A 13 4.09 -10.27 1.13
C TYR A 13 3.15 -10.98 0.13
N THR A 14 2.09 -10.30 -0.27
CA THR A 14 1.17 -10.75 -1.32
C THR A 14 0.48 -9.55 -1.94
N GLU A 15 0.03 -9.69 -3.18
CA GLU A 15 -0.60 -8.62 -3.95
C GLU A 15 -1.75 -9.16 -4.81
N THR A 16 -2.67 -8.27 -5.15
CA THR A 16 -3.66 -8.53 -6.19
C THR A 16 -4.14 -7.23 -6.84
N VAL A 17 -4.59 -7.34 -8.09
CA VAL A 17 -5.21 -6.26 -8.84
C VAL A 17 -6.71 -6.41 -8.81
N VAL A 18 -7.39 -5.37 -8.32
CA VAL A 18 -8.85 -5.31 -8.31
C VAL A 18 -9.34 -4.70 -9.61
N TRP A 19 -10.07 -5.51 -10.37
CA TRP A 19 -10.71 -5.11 -11.63
C TRP A 19 -12.19 -4.78 -11.48
N SER A 20 -12.86 -5.38 -10.50
CA SER A 20 -14.30 -5.22 -10.28
C SER A 20 -14.57 -4.87 -8.81
N PRO A 21 -14.47 -3.59 -8.43
CA PRO A 21 -14.71 -3.15 -7.07
C PRO A 21 -16.18 -2.78 -6.83
N PRO A 22 -16.55 -2.48 -5.58
CA PRO A 22 -17.80 -1.78 -5.28
C PRO A 22 -17.91 -0.43 -6.00
N GLU A 23 -19.14 0.05 -6.22
CA GLU A 23 -19.43 1.28 -6.96
C GLU A 23 -18.64 2.50 -6.48
N ALA A 24 -18.45 2.63 -5.16
CA ALA A 24 -17.70 3.71 -4.54
C ALA A 24 -16.23 3.81 -5.00
N PHE A 25 -15.66 2.76 -5.58
CA PHE A 25 -14.26 2.70 -6.03
C PHE A 25 -14.12 2.41 -7.54
N VAL A 26 -15.21 2.52 -8.31
CA VAL A 26 -15.20 2.20 -9.75
C VAL A 26 -14.23 3.10 -10.53
N ASN A 27 -14.04 4.34 -10.09
CA ASN A 27 -13.14 5.30 -10.71
C ASN A 27 -11.65 5.04 -10.44
N ASP A 28 -11.34 4.13 -9.50
CA ASP A 28 -9.97 3.75 -9.18
C ASP A 28 -9.50 2.53 -9.99
N VAL A 29 -10.36 1.95 -10.82
CA VAL A 29 -10.05 0.73 -11.56
C VAL A 29 -9.10 1.01 -12.73
N PRO A 30 -8.07 0.16 -12.95
CA PRO A 30 -7.62 -0.90 -12.06
C PRO A 30 -6.73 -0.36 -10.94
N TYR A 31 -6.93 -0.84 -9.72
CA TYR A 31 -6.04 -0.56 -8.60
C TYR A 31 -5.44 -1.83 -8.03
N GLN A 32 -4.24 -1.70 -7.46
CA GLN A 32 -3.58 -2.79 -6.76
C GLN A 32 -3.68 -2.59 -5.24
N ILE A 33 -3.91 -3.70 -4.56
CA ILE A 33 -3.76 -3.81 -3.11
C ILE A 33 -2.65 -4.81 -2.80
N ALA A 34 -2.00 -4.62 -1.67
CA ALA A 34 -0.97 -5.53 -1.18
C ALA A 34 -1.08 -5.71 0.33
N ILE A 35 -0.60 -6.85 0.82
CA ILE A 35 -0.21 -7.00 2.21
C ILE A 35 1.28 -6.70 2.29
N VAL A 36 1.65 -5.70 3.07
CA VAL A 36 3.04 -5.29 3.30
C VAL A 36 3.49 -5.82 4.66
N SER A 37 4.62 -6.53 4.70
CA SER A 37 5.32 -6.85 5.93
C SER A 37 6.22 -5.67 6.30
N LEU A 38 5.94 -5.02 7.43
CA LEU A 38 6.65 -3.82 7.85
C LEU A 38 7.98 -4.17 8.49
N GLU A 39 9.01 -3.34 8.30
CA GLU A 39 10.33 -3.54 8.93
C GLU A 39 10.27 -3.51 10.47
N GLY A 40 9.36 -2.70 11.03
CA GLY A 40 9.07 -2.67 12.47
C GLY A 40 8.29 -3.88 13.00
N GLY A 41 8.02 -4.86 12.13
CA GLY A 41 7.19 -6.03 12.42
C GLY A 41 5.71 -5.84 12.09
N GLY A 42 5.00 -6.96 12.03
CA GLY A 42 3.58 -6.98 11.67
C GLY A 42 3.32 -6.85 10.17
N ARG A 43 2.04 -6.84 9.80
CA ARG A 43 1.56 -6.74 8.43
C ARG A 43 0.40 -5.76 8.33
N ILE A 44 0.31 -5.07 7.20
CA ILE A 44 -0.77 -4.14 6.90
C ILE A 44 -1.31 -4.35 5.49
N THR A 45 -2.63 -4.21 5.33
CA THR A 45 -3.27 -4.12 4.00
C THR A 45 -3.14 -2.69 3.49
N ALA A 46 -2.59 -2.53 2.30
CA ALA A 46 -2.29 -1.24 1.70
C ALA A 46 -2.80 -1.14 0.26
N ARG A 47 -3.00 0.10 -0.20
CA ARG A 47 -3.11 0.45 -1.61
C ARG A 47 -1.73 0.74 -2.17
N ILE A 48 -1.53 0.46 -3.46
CA ILE A 48 -0.29 0.73 -4.16
C ILE A 48 -0.48 1.96 -5.07
N ALA A 49 0.37 2.96 -4.88
CA ALA A 49 0.41 4.17 -5.66
C ALA A 49 1.53 4.09 -6.71
N GLY A 50 1.25 4.55 -7.92
CA GLY A 50 2.23 4.59 -9.00
C GLY A 50 2.46 3.23 -9.65
N GLU A 51 3.72 2.80 -9.71
CA GLU A 51 4.10 1.51 -10.30
C GLU A 51 3.51 0.34 -9.50
N ARG A 52 3.03 -0.69 -10.21
CA ARG A 52 2.60 -1.93 -9.58
C ARG A 52 3.78 -2.62 -8.91
N VAL A 53 3.49 -3.32 -7.84
CA VAL A 53 4.46 -4.13 -7.09
C VAL A 53 4.20 -5.61 -7.29
N ALA A 54 5.23 -6.42 -7.10
CA ALA A 54 5.13 -7.88 -6.99
C ALA A 54 5.51 -8.33 -5.57
N ILE A 55 5.30 -9.61 -5.26
CA ILE A 55 5.86 -10.23 -4.05
C ILE A 55 7.36 -9.95 -3.99
N ASP A 56 7.86 -9.69 -2.78
CA ASP A 56 9.25 -9.34 -2.46
C ASP A 56 9.72 -7.95 -2.90
N ASP A 57 8.89 -7.15 -3.59
CA ASP A 57 9.22 -5.74 -3.86
C ASP A 57 9.30 -4.92 -2.56
N ALA A 58 10.30 -4.03 -2.49
CA ALA A 58 10.45 -3.06 -1.41
C ALA A 58 9.53 -1.86 -1.63
N VAL A 59 8.89 -1.40 -0.54
CA VAL A 59 7.92 -0.31 -0.58
C VAL A 59 8.09 0.65 0.59
N GLU A 60 7.69 1.91 0.37
CA GLU A 60 7.65 2.95 1.41
C GLU A 60 6.25 3.56 1.52
N LEU A 61 5.82 3.86 2.75
CA LEU A 61 4.56 4.54 3.04
C LEU A 61 4.62 5.98 2.51
N VAL A 62 3.65 6.33 1.68
CA VAL A 62 3.47 7.68 1.14
C VAL A 62 2.54 8.50 2.02
N GLU A 63 1.35 7.96 2.31
CA GLU A 63 0.34 8.66 3.10
C GLU A 63 -0.68 7.69 3.72
N TRP A 64 -1.45 8.22 4.67
CA TRP A 64 -2.68 7.62 5.15
C TRP A 64 -3.86 8.45 4.65
N ARG A 65 -4.76 7.82 3.89
CA ARG A 65 -5.94 8.49 3.34
C ARG A 65 -7.19 7.74 3.77
N GLY A 66 -8.01 8.36 4.61
CA GLY A 66 -9.25 7.76 5.11
C GLY A 66 -9.05 6.44 5.87
N GLY A 67 -7.94 6.31 6.61
CA GLY A 67 -7.58 5.08 7.32
C GLY A 67 -6.94 3.99 6.47
N VAL A 68 -6.75 4.23 5.16
CA VAL A 68 -6.05 3.31 4.25
C VAL A 68 -4.61 3.79 4.06
N ALA A 69 -3.65 2.88 4.24
CA ALA A 69 -2.25 3.15 3.96
C ALA A 69 -1.98 3.04 2.45
N TYR A 70 -1.28 4.04 1.90
CA TYR A 70 -0.81 4.05 0.52
C TYR A 70 0.71 3.89 0.50
N PHE A 71 1.18 2.84 -0.16
CA PHE A 71 2.60 2.56 -0.36
C PHE A 71 2.96 2.74 -1.83
N LYS A 72 4.22 3.03 -2.11
CA LYS A 72 4.76 3.00 -3.47
C LYS A 72 6.02 2.14 -3.51
N LYS A 73 6.36 1.64 -4.69
CA LYS A 73 7.63 0.95 -4.93
C LYS A 73 8.80 1.90 -4.70
N ARG A 74 9.86 1.37 -4.08
CA ARG A 74 11.12 2.08 -3.83
C ARG A 74 12.12 1.87 -4.96
#